data_AF-A0A645G8A1-F1
#
_entry.id   AF-A0A645G8A1-F1
#
_cell.length_a   1.000
_cell.length_b   1.000
_cell.length_c   1.000
_cell.angle_alpha   90.00
_cell.angle_beta   90.00
_cell.angle_gamma   90.00
#
_symmetry.space_group_name_H-M   'P 1'
#
loop_
_entity.id
_entity.type
_entity.pdbx_description
1 polymer ?
#
loop_
_entity_poly.entity_id
_entity_poly.type
_entity_poly.pdbx_seq_one_letter_code
_entity_poly.pdbx_strand_id
1 'polypeptide(L)'
;MGERALSLCNEAGFNPRVIMYLDQLMTSYNVACMGMGIAFVTDKVIIYGYPRTEVVFYKISSPLSKRNIVFAHKKNRYVSQAMSEFISFSKDVIYKFNSEK
;
A
#
# COMPACT_ATOMS: atom_id res chain seq x y z
N MET A 1 0.57 4.54 -14.93
CA MET A 1 -0.01 5.06 -13.65
C MET A 1 -1.18 4.16 -13.26
N GLY A 2 -1.38 3.86 -11.98
CA GLY A 2 -2.60 3.20 -11.47
C GLY A 2 -2.96 1.80 -12.00
N GLU A 3 -2.10 1.12 -12.75
CA GLU A 3 -2.45 -0.13 -13.47
C GLU A 3 -3.09 -1.19 -12.58
N ARG A 4 -2.56 -1.40 -11.37
CA ARG A 4 -3.14 -2.36 -10.41
C ARG A 4 -4.57 -2.00 -10.00
N ALA A 5 -4.86 -0.72 -9.79
CA ALA A 5 -6.20 -0.25 -9.45
C ALA A 5 -7.17 -0.48 -10.62
N LEU A 6 -6.73 -0.21 -11.85
CA LEU A 6 -7.50 -0.48 -13.06
C LEU A 6 -7.74 -1.99 -13.25
N SER A 7 -6.72 -2.83 -12.99
CA SER A 7 -6.86 -4.29 -13.01
C SER A 7 -7.88 -4.79 -11.99
N LEU A 8 -7.91 -4.21 -10.77
CA LEU A 8 -8.91 -4.53 -9.76
C LEU A 8 -10.34 -4.16 -10.21
N CYS A 9 -10.52 -2.99 -10.82
CA CYS A 9 -11.83 -2.62 -11.37
C CYS A 9 -12.26 -3.55 -12.51
N ASN A 10 -11.32 -3.89 -13.39
CA ASN A 10 -11.57 -4.81 -14.50
C ASN A 10 -11.88 -6.23 -14.02
N GLU A 11 -11.20 -6.73 -12.99
CA GLU A 11 -11.51 -8.01 -12.31
C GLU A 11 -12.94 -8.00 -11.75
N ALA A 12 -13.40 -6.85 -11.25
CA ALA A 12 -14.78 -6.63 -10.80
C ALA A 12 -15.78 -6.37 -11.95
N GLY A 13 -15.34 -6.40 -13.21
CA GLY A 13 -16.21 -6.28 -14.39
C GLY A 13 -16.56 -4.85 -14.81
N PHE A 14 -15.82 -3.83 -14.34
CA PHE A 14 -16.09 -2.44 -14.72
C PHE A 14 -14.82 -1.63 -15.02
N ASN A 15 -15.00 -0.55 -15.79
CA ASN A 15 -13.97 0.45 -16.03
C ASN A 15 -14.29 1.73 -15.25
N PRO A 16 -13.40 2.24 -14.40
CA PRO A 16 -13.68 3.43 -13.60
C PRO A 16 -13.67 4.68 -14.48
N ARG A 17 -14.58 5.61 -14.23
CA ARG A 17 -14.52 6.97 -14.79
C ARG A 17 -13.58 7.83 -13.95
N VAL A 18 -12.34 7.99 -14.40
CA VAL A 18 -11.33 8.73 -13.66
C VAL A 18 -11.40 10.23 -13.99
N ILE A 19 -11.74 11.04 -12.99
CA ILE A 19 -11.77 12.51 -13.10
C ILE A 19 -10.48 13.17 -12.62
N MET A 20 -9.66 12.46 -11.85
CA MET A 20 -8.43 12.97 -11.24
C MET A 20 -7.42 11.84 -11.04
N TYR A 21 -6.15 12.12 -11.33
CA TYR A 21 -5.03 11.24 -11.00
C TYR A 21 -4.18 11.90 -9.93
N LEU A 22 -3.96 11.17 -8.85
CA LEU A 22 -3.10 11.57 -7.74
C LEU A 22 -1.97 10.55 -7.61
N ASP A 23 -0.75 11.03 -7.37
CA ASP A 23 0.47 10.23 -7.29
C ASP A 23 0.82 9.84 -5.84
N GLN A 24 0.35 10.63 -4.87
CA GLN A 24 0.58 10.39 -3.44
C GLN A 24 -0.62 9.72 -2.76
N LEU A 25 -0.35 8.62 -2.04
CA LEU A 25 -1.36 7.83 -1.34
C LEU A 25 -2.13 8.65 -0.28
N MET A 26 -1.41 9.40 0.55
CA MET A 26 -2.00 10.20 1.63
C MET A 26 -2.89 11.33 1.09
N THR A 27 -2.48 11.97 -0.01
CA THR A 27 -3.30 12.98 -0.67
C THR A 27 -4.59 12.38 -1.21
N SER A 28 -4.51 11.22 -1.87
CA SER A 28 -5.68 10.49 -2.37
C SER A 28 -6.66 10.13 -1.25
N TYR A 29 -6.15 9.67 -0.11
CA TYR A 29 -6.94 9.39 1.08
C TYR A 29 -7.64 10.64 1.61
N ASN A 30 -6.91 11.75 1.79
CA ASN A 30 -7.47 12.99 2.31
C ASN A 30 -8.56 13.57 1.39
N VAL A 31 -8.38 13.50 0.07
CA VAL A 31 -9.38 13.91 -0.93
C VAL A 31 -10.65 13.05 -0.82
N ALA A 32 -10.51 11.74 -0.61
CA ALA A 32 -11.65 10.86 -0.34
C ALA A 32 -12.37 11.23 0.97
N CYS A 33 -11.63 11.55 2.04
CA CYS A 33 -12.20 12.06 3.29
C CYS A 33 -12.95 13.38 3.15
N MET A 34 -12.60 14.20 2.16
CA MET A 34 -13.33 15.43 1.83
C MET A 34 -14.59 15.18 0.98
N GLY A 35 -14.93 13.92 0.69
CA GLY A 35 -16.09 13.55 -0.12
C GLY A 35 -15.89 13.70 -1.63
N MET A 36 -14.65 13.92 -2.09
CA MET A 36 -14.35 14.15 -3.51
C MET A 36 -14.11 12.87 -4.32
N GLY A 37 -14.45 11.70 -3.76
CA GLY A 37 -14.39 10.42 -4.47
C GLY A 37 -14.01 9.25 -3.56
N ILE A 38 -13.49 8.20 -4.18
CA ILE A 38 -13.01 6.98 -3.53
C ILE A 38 -11.53 6.77 -3.86
N ALA A 39 -10.81 6.11 -2.94
CA ALA A 39 -9.38 5.85 -3.11
C ALA A 39 -9.02 4.43 -2.66
N PHE A 40 -8.06 3.81 -3.35
CA PHE A 40 -7.40 2.61 -2.85
C PHE A 40 -6.33 3.02 -1.83
N VAL A 41 -6.42 2.48 -0.61
CA VAL A 41 -5.46 2.72 0.46
C VAL A 41 -4.87 1.42 0.99
N THR A 42 -3.67 1.49 1.58
CA THR A 42 -3.09 0.36 2.30
C THR A 42 -3.60 0.32 3.73
N ASP A 43 -3.64 -0.87 4.31
CA ASP A 43 -3.90 -1.11 5.74
C ASP A 43 -3.10 -0.19 6.68
N LYS A 44 -1.86 0.16 6.33
CA LYS A 44 -1.01 1.09 7.11
C LYS A 44 -1.62 2.46 7.31
N VAL A 45 -2.36 2.99 6.34
CA VAL A 45 -3.03 4.29 6.47
C VAL A 45 -4.11 4.21 7.54
N ILE A 46 -4.75 3.04 7.69
CA ILE A 46 -5.79 2.81 8.69
C ILE A 46 -5.16 2.55 10.07
N ILE A 47 -4.09 1.75 10.12
CA ILE A 47 -3.43 1.35 11.37
C ILE A 47 -2.70 2.52 12.04
N TYR A 48 -2.00 3.34 11.26
CA TYR A 48 -1.13 4.40 11.77
C TYR A 48 -1.69 5.81 11.51
N GLY A 49 -2.76 5.92 10.73
CA GLY A 49 -3.42 7.19 10.49
C GLY A 49 -4.26 7.63 11.68
N TYR A 50 -4.65 8.90 11.67
CA TYR A 50 -5.64 9.41 12.60
C TYR A 50 -7.00 8.75 12.30
N PRO A 51 -7.75 8.27 13.31
CA PRO A 51 -9.10 7.74 13.11
C PRO A 51 -9.99 8.78 12.42
N ARG A 52 -10.63 8.37 11.32
CA ARG A 52 -11.54 9.20 10.53
C ARG A 52 -12.92 8.57 10.52
N THR A 53 -13.96 9.40 10.60
CA THR A 53 -15.37 8.99 10.50
C THR A 53 -15.98 9.40 9.17
N GLU A 54 -15.26 10.19 8.38
CA GLU A 54 -15.68 10.74 7.08
C GLU A 54 -15.73 9.68 5.97
N VAL A 55 -15.09 8.52 6.18
CA VAL A 55 -15.00 7.43 5.20
C VAL A 55 -15.28 6.08 5.83
N VAL A 56 -15.75 5.16 5.00
CA VAL A 56 -15.91 3.73 5.33
C VAL A 56 -14.89 2.91 4.55
N PHE A 57 -14.35 1.87 5.18
CA PHE A 57 -13.30 1.03 4.61
C PHE A 57 -13.86 -0.31 4.16
N TYR A 58 -13.51 -0.73 2.94
CA TYR A 58 -13.86 -2.03 2.39
C TYR A 58 -12.59 -2.84 2.12
N LYS A 59 -12.55 -4.09 2.63
CA LYS A 59 -11.46 -5.02 2.34
C LYS A 59 -11.70 -5.70 1.00
N ILE A 60 -10.71 -5.66 0.13
CA ILE A 60 -10.80 -6.25 -1.21
C ILE A 60 -10.22 -7.65 -1.20
N SER A 61 -11.05 -8.64 -1.57
CA SER A 61 -10.65 -10.04 -1.70
C SER A 61 -10.14 -10.32 -3.12
N SER A 62 -8.93 -9.88 -3.43
CA SER A 62 -8.24 -10.20 -4.68
C SER A 62 -6.74 -10.43 -4.40
N PRO A 63 -6.06 -11.34 -5.11
CA PRO A 63 -4.60 -11.44 -5.04
C PRO A 63 -3.90 -10.12 -5.36
N LEU A 64 -4.50 -9.27 -6.20
CA LEU A 64 -3.98 -7.96 -6.57
C LEU A 64 -4.01 -6.95 -5.41
N SER A 65 -4.78 -7.19 -4.34
CA SER A 65 -4.79 -6.32 -3.17
C SER A 65 -3.57 -6.54 -2.26
N LYS A 66 -2.79 -7.60 -2.49
CA LYS A 66 -1.56 -7.91 -1.76
C LYS A 66 -0.33 -7.40 -2.49
N ARG A 67 0.68 -6.96 -1.73
CA ARG A 67 1.96 -6.47 -2.28
C ARG A 67 3.14 -7.10 -1.55
N ASN A 68 4.04 -7.70 -2.32
CA ASN A 68 5.33 -8.13 -1.81
C ASN A 68 6.22 -6.91 -1.58
N ILE A 69 6.75 -6.80 -0.36
CA ILE A 69 7.77 -5.80 0.00
C ILE A 69 9.10 -6.52 0.06
N VAL A 70 10.10 -5.98 -0.64
CA VAL A 70 11.43 -6.59 -0.73
C VAL A 70 12.49 -5.55 -0.40
N PHE A 71 13.55 -6.00 0.28
CA PHE A 71 14.80 -5.25 0.36
C PHE A 71 15.60 -5.56 -0.90
N ALA A 72 15.95 -4.53 -1.67
CA ALA A 72 16.67 -4.67 -2.92
C ALA A 72 18.06 -4.00 -2.83
N HIS A 73 19.08 -4.68 -3.34
CA HIS A 73 20.41 -4.12 -3.52
C HIS A 73 21.02 -4.60 -4.85
N LYS A 74 22.01 -3.88 -5.37
CA LYS A 74 22.73 -4.32 -6.57
C LYS A 74 23.55 -5.57 -6.25
N LYS A 75 23.39 -6.62 -7.06
CA LYS A 75 24.08 -7.92 -6.89
C LYS A 75 25.60 -7.79 -6.82
N ASN A 76 26.18 -6.92 -7.66
CA ASN A 76 27.63 -6.73 -7.79
C ASN A 76 28.15 -5.50 -7.03
N ARG A 77 27.51 -5.13 -5.92
CA ARG A 77 27.99 -4.06 -5.05
C ARG A 77 28.29 -4.63 -3.68
N TYR A 78 29.34 -4.09 -3.05
CA TYR A 78 29.70 -4.44 -1.69
C TYR A 78 28.53 -4.13 -0.74
N VAL A 79 28.20 -5.10 0.10
CA VAL A 79 27.25 -4.97 1.19
C VAL A 79 28.07 -4.85 2.47
N SER A 80 28.00 -3.70 3.13
CA SER A 80 28.70 -3.51 4.40
C SER A 80 28.08 -4.37 5.49
N GLN A 81 28.85 -4.63 6.55
CA GLN A 81 28.34 -5.31 7.72
C GLN A 81 27.11 -4.58 8.29
N ALA A 82 27.18 -3.26 8.44
CA ALA A 82 26.05 -2.45 8.90
C ALA A 82 24.79 -2.63 8.02
N MET A 83 24.94 -2.75 6.71
CA MET A 83 23.82 -3.00 5.80
C MET A 83 23.26 -4.42 5.96
N SER A 84 24.11 -5.43 6.10
CA SER A 84 23.68 -6.81 6.36
C SER A 84 22.90 -6.92 7.68
N GLU A 85 23.44 -6.32 8.74
CA GLU A 85 22.78 -6.28 10.06
C GLU A 85 21.44 -5.54 9.98
N PHE A 86 21.38 -4.40 9.30
CA PHE A 86 20.14 -3.65 9.11
C PHE A 86 19.07 -4.47 8.36
N ILE A 87 19.46 -5.19 7.30
CA ILE A 87 18.53 -6.04 6.55
C ILE A 87 18.04 -7.19 7.43
N SER A 88 18.92 -7.83 8.20
CA SER A 88 18.54 -8.93 9.10
C SER A 88 17.57 -8.44 10.18
N PHE A 89 17.93 -7.37 10.89
CA PHE A 89 17.09 -6.74 11.90
C PHE A 89 15.72 -6.34 11.34
N SER A 90 15.70 -5.69 10.16
CA SER A 90 14.45 -5.24 9.55
C SER A 90 13.55 -6.41 9.14
N LYS A 91 14.11 -7.51 8.64
CA LYS A 91 13.34 -8.72 8.34
C LYS A 91 12.70 -9.27 9.61
N ASP A 92 13.46 -9.41 10.70
CA ASP A 92 12.94 -9.96 11.95
C ASP A 92 11.81 -9.11 12.53
N VAL A 93 11.96 -7.79 12.53
CA VAL A 93 10.92 -6.85 13.00
C VAL A 93 9.67 -6.93 12.13
N ILE A 94 9.82 -6.93 10.80
CA ILE A 94 8.68 -6.98 9.88
C ILE A 94 7.98 -8.35 9.92
N TYR A 95 8.72 -9.45 10.04
CA TYR A 95 8.13 -10.80 10.13
C TYR A 95 7.32 -10.98 11.41
N LYS A 96 7.86 -10.55 12.57
CA LYS A 96 7.12 -10.60 13.84
C LYS A 96 5.82 -9.80 13.78
N PHE A 97 5.87 -8.61 13.16
CA PHE A 97 4.69 -7.76 12.98
C PHE A 97 3.60 -8.41 12.11
N ASN A 98 3.96 -9.24 11.13
CA ASN A 98 2.99 -9.93 10.28
C ASN A 98 2.44 -11.22 10.90
N SER A 99 3.14 -11.84 11.87
CA SER A 99 2.71 -13.07 12.54
C SER A 99 1.81 -12.83 13.76
N GLU A 100 1.77 -11.61 14.31
CA GLU A 100 0.93 -11.22 15.46
C GLU A 100 -0.47 -10.71 15.04
N LYS A 101 -0.87 -10.89 13.78
CA LYS A 101 -2.18 -10.46 13.23
C LYS A 101 -2.96 -11.58 12.55
#